data_AF-A0A1Y1HNP1-F1
#
_entry.id   AF-A0A1Y1HNP1-F1
#
_cell.length_a   1.000
_cell.length_b   1.000
_cell.length_c   1.000
_cell.angle_alpha   90.00
_cell.angle_beta   90.00
_cell.angle_gamma   90.00
#
_symmetry.space_group_name_H-M   'P 1'
#
loop_
_entity.id
_entity.type
_entity.pdbx_description
1 polymer ?
#
loop_
_entity_poly.entity_id
_entity_poly.type
_entity_poly.pdbx_seq_one_letter_code
_entity_poly.pdbx_strand_id
1 'polypeptide(L)'
;MAPGSNMAPGNSEETTAVALLIDDSEQPQTQIRKEFDPKGSAGSALREFCEHLVLQVWPNICWWIVVIAAIPFSAGALVYVFAREPAIREMSIDKADGLPDPSTYAQTVLDHIRYWQVHATCAIVYCLTGPVQFIDGMRLKRLPMHRASGYAFLASGCVLSVTGMLMAPYSQFDKSFEIAMFFLGPAWLFSAGSAVWSVRRKRIQLHREWMIRTAAVGFSVIFVRPMVPLLSGLFGLTFKQAGAPATWICLLLSLAGTQLYISMRYRGVGGLCLAVEVGVCEARAPRSFQRIEPKEEEVPQCPSAV
;
A
#
# COMPACT_ATOMS: atom_id res chain seq x y z
N MET A 1 32.99 -51.34 -38.53
CA MET A 1 33.26 -50.02 -37.94
C MET A 1 32.00 -49.56 -37.24
N ALA A 2 32.07 -49.36 -35.92
CA ALA A 2 31.00 -48.84 -35.07
C ALA A 2 30.93 -47.28 -35.19
N PRO A 3 30.08 -46.55 -34.42
CA PRO A 3 29.05 -45.67 -34.96
C PRO A 3 29.29 -44.17 -34.67
N GLY A 4 28.50 -43.28 -35.27
CA GLY A 4 28.53 -41.83 -35.00
C GLY A 4 27.16 -41.28 -34.64
N SER A 5 26.83 -41.34 -33.35
CA SER A 5 25.77 -40.58 -32.68
C SER A 5 26.15 -39.10 -32.60
N ASN A 6 25.19 -38.19 -32.78
CA ASN A 6 25.14 -36.92 -32.04
C ASN A 6 23.72 -36.35 -32.04
N MET A 7 22.94 -36.79 -31.03
CA MET A 7 21.91 -35.95 -30.43
C MET A 7 22.62 -34.88 -29.62
N ALA A 8 22.39 -33.61 -29.92
CA ALA A 8 22.71 -32.52 -29.00
C ALA A 8 21.52 -32.33 -28.04
N PRO A 9 21.71 -32.45 -26.72
CA PRO A 9 20.72 -32.09 -25.73
C PRO A 9 20.89 -30.61 -25.38
N GLY A 10 19.80 -29.87 -25.32
CA GLY A 10 19.83 -28.50 -24.86
C GLY A 10 18.44 -27.92 -24.97
N ASN A 11 17.77 -27.77 -23.81
CA ASN A 11 16.67 -26.84 -23.51
C ASN A 11 15.80 -27.32 -22.31
N SER A 12 16.11 -28.46 -21.68
CA SER A 12 15.41 -28.87 -20.45
C SER A 12 16.04 -28.32 -19.16
N GLU A 13 17.31 -27.95 -19.14
CA GLU A 13 17.98 -27.54 -17.89
C GLU A 13 17.71 -26.09 -17.46
N GLU A 14 17.50 -25.13 -18.38
CA GLU A 14 17.15 -23.75 -17.99
C GLU A 14 15.72 -23.64 -17.44
N THR A 15 14.80 -24.46 -17.93
CA THR A 15 13.42 -24.49 -17.41
C THR A 15 13.38 -25.14 -16.01
N THR A 16 14.24 -26.12 -15.77
CA THR A 16 14.40 -26.75 -14.46
C THR A 16 15.17 -25.87 -13.48
N ALA A 17 16.12 -25.04 -13.93
CA ALA A 17 16.83 -24.08 -13.08
C ALA A 17 15.95 -22.92 -12.59
N VAL A 18 14.95 -22.49 -13.38
CA VAL A 18 13.94 -21.52 -12.93
C VAL A 18 12.91 -22.17 -12.00
N ALA A 19 12.62 -23.47 -12.17
CA ALA A 19 11.78 -24.23 -11.24
C ALA A 19 12.49 -24.54 -9.91
N LEU A 20 13.82 -24.71 -9.91
CA LEU A 20 14.64 -24.98 -8.72
C LEU A 20 14.97 -23.74 -7.86
N LEU A 21 14.69 -22.53 -8.35
CA LEU A 21 14.74 -21.30 -7.56
C LEU A 21 13.36 -20.91 -7.00
N ILE A 22 12.36 -21.77 -7.20
CA ILE A 22 11.03 -21.73 -6.57
C ILE A 22 10.91 -22.99 -5.69
N ASP A 23 11.92 -23.24 -4.86
CA ASP A 23 11.70 -23.95 -3.62
C ASP A 23 11.13 -22.91 -2.65
N ASP A 24 9.81 -22.77 -2.66
CA ASP A 24 9.05 -22.12 -1.60
C ASP A 24 9.32 -22.96 -0.36
N SER A 25 10.40 -22.64 0.36
CA SER A 25 10.63 -23.09 1.72
C SER A 25 9.53 -22.47 2.59
N GLU A 26 8.35 -23.06 2.53
CA GLU A 26 7.62 -23.33 3.74
C GLU A 26 8.63 -23.89 4.77
N GLN A 27 8.63 -23.31 5.97
CA GLN A 27 9.33 -23.79 7.17
C GLN A 27 10.77 -23.27 7.33
N PRO A 28 10.96 -22.32 8.25
CA PRO A 28 11.31 -22.72 9.62
C PRO A 28 10.29 -22.27 10.69
N GLN A 29 9.26 -21.49 10.32
CA GLN A 29 8.31 -20.97 11.32
C GLN A 29 7.18 -21.94 11.67
N THR A 30 6.91 -22.92 10.81
CA THR A 30 5.87 -23.93 11.05
C THR A 30 6.30 -24.98 12.07
N GLN A 31 7.60 -25.18 12.31
CA GLN A 31 8.09 -26.01 13.41
C GLN A 31 7.95 -25.33 14.77
N ILE A 32 8.15 -24.01 14.86
CA ILE A 32 7.91 -23.24 16.10
C ILE A 32 6.41 -23.20 16.46
N ARG A 33 5.52 -23.38 15.48
CA ARG A 33 4.05 -23.38 15.67
C ARG A 33 3.54 -24.57 16.51
N LYS A 34 4.33 -25.64 16.69
CA LYS A 34 3.85 -26.87 17.35
C LYS A 34 3.99 -26.89 18.88
N GLU A 35 4.69 -25.94 19.50
CA GLU A 35 5.08 -26.09 20.91
C GLU A 35 4.45 -25.11 21.89
N PHE A 36 3.43 -24.35 21.47
CA PHE A 36 2.65 -23.51 22.38
C PHE A 36 1.16 -23.56 22.02
N ASP A 37 0.47 -24.60 22.51
CA ASP A 37 -0.99 -24.62 22.59
C ASP A 37 -1.46 -24.52 24.05
N PRO A 38 -1.55 -23.31 24.61
CA PRO A 38 -2.39 -23.08 25.76
C PRO A 38 -3.74 -22.52 25.30
N LYS A 39 -4.78 -23.36 25.46
CA LYS A 39 -6.18 -23.04 25.86
C LYS A 39 -7.26 -23.10 24.77
N GLY A 40 -8.12 -24.12 24.92
CA GLY A 40 -9.58 -24.09 24.68
C GLY A 40 -10.05 -24.09 23.22
N SER A 41 -10.87 -25.08 22.83
CA SER A 41 -11.36 -25.25 21.44
C SER A 41 -12.12 -24.05 20.87
N ALA A 42 -12.71 -23.19 21.72
CA ALA A 42 -13.37 -21.96 21.28
C ALA A 42 -12.38 -20.86 20.87
N GLY A 43 -11.21 -20.79 21.53
CA GLY A 43 -10.16 -19.81 21.22
C GLY A 43 -9.42 -20.14 19.93
N SER A 44 -9.18 -21.44 19.67
CA SER A 44 -8.58 -21.89 18.41
C SER A 44 -9.53 -21.69 17.22
N ALA A 45 -10.82 -22.01 17.37
CA ALA A 45 -11.82 -21.81 16.31
C ALA A 45 -12.00 -20.33 15.93
N LEU A 46 -12.06 -19.42 16.91
CA LEU A 46 -12.15 -17.98 16.63
C LEU A 46 -10.91 -17.47 15.91
N ARG A 47 -9.72 -17.95 16.31
CA ARG A 47 -8.46 -17.57 15.67
C ARG A 47 -8.41 -18.03 14.21
N GLU A 48 -8.76 -19.28 13.92
CA GLU A 48 -8.81 -19.81 12.55
C GLU A 48 -9.79 -19.03 11.68
N PHE A 49 -10.97 -18.70 12.22
CA PHE A 49 -11.95 -17.87 11.52
C PHE A 49 -11.41 -16.47 11.19
N CYS A 50 -10.77 -15.79 12.15
CA CYS A 50 -10.13 -14.49 11.92
C CYS A 50 -9.00 -14.57 10.88
N GLU A 51 -8.14 -15.59 10.96
CA GLU A 51 -7.06 -15.81 9.99
C GLU A 51 -7.63 -16.03 8.58
N HIS A 52 -8.69 -16.84 8.43
CA HIS A 52 -9.35 -17.05 7.14
C HIS A 52 -9.95 -15.76 6.59
N LEU A 53 -10.71 -15.02 7.41
CA LEU A 53 -11.31 -13.75 6.99
C LEU A 53 -10.25 -12.75 6.51
N VAL A 54 -9.15 -12.58 7.24
CA VAL A 54 -8.17 -11.54 6.93
C VAL A 54 -7.23 -11.95 5.81
N LEU A 55 -6.85 -13.23 5.72
CA LEU A 55 -5.85 -13.67 4.76
C LEU A 55 -6.44 -14.08 3.41
N GLN A 56 -7.69 -14.58 3.40
CA GLN A 56 -8.33 -15.11 2.19
C GLN A 56 -9.47 -14.22 1.70
N VAL A 57 -10.36 -13.78 2.60
CA VAL A 57 -11.57 -13.06 2.19
C VAL A 57 -11.29 -11.56 1.98
N TRP A 58 -10.68 -10.91 2.96
CA TRP A 58 -10.45 -9.47 2.96
C TRP A 58 -9.66 -8.94 1.76
N PRO A 59 -8.52 -9.53 1.35
CA PRO A 59 -7.74 -9.02 0.21
C PRO A 59 -8.52 -9.13 -1.10
N ASN A 60 -9.30 -10.20 -1.26
CA ASN A 60 -10.16 -10.40 -2.43
C ASN A 60 -11.28 -9.35 -2.49
N ILE A 61 -11.92 -9.05 -1.36
CA ILE A 61 -12.90 -7.96 -1.26
C ILE A 61 -12.25 -6.62 -1.62
N CYS A 62 -11.13 -6.28 -1.00
CA CYS A 62 -10.42 -5.03 -1.30
C CYS A 62 -10.03 -4.92 -2.77
N TRP A 63 -9.55 -6.02 -3.37
CA TRP A 63 -9.18 -6.05 -4.78
C TRP A 63 -10.38 -5.75 -5.68
N TRP A 64 -11.53 -6.40 -5.45
CA TRP A 64 -12.75 -6.14 -6.22
C TRP A 64 -13.29 -4.73 -6.01
N ILE A 65 -13.26 -4.22 -4.79
CA ILE A 65 -13.64 -2.84 -4.50
C ILE A 65 -12.78 -1.87 -5.31
N VAL A 66 -11.45 -2.07 -5.33
CA VAL A 66 -10.53 -1.21 -6.09
C VAL A 66 -10.81 -1.31 -7.59
N VAL A 67 -10.99 -2.52 -8.13
CA VAL A 67 -11.30 -2.72 -9.56
C VAL A 67 -12.60 -2.05 -9.96
N ILE A 68 -13.66 -2.21 -9.15
CA ILE A 68 -14.97 -1.62 -9.43
C ILE A 68 -14.91 -0.10 -9.30
N ALA A 69 -14.28 0.43 -8.24
CA ALA A 69 -14.14 1.86 -8.01
C ALA A 69 -13.25 2.55 -9.07
N ALA A 70 -12.28 1.83 -9.64
CA ALA A 70 -11.41 2.32 -10.70
C ALA A 70 -12.17 2.64 -12.00
N ILE A 71 -13.29 1.98 -12.28
CA ILE A 71 -14.07 2.18 -13.52
C ILE A 71 -14.69 3.60 -13.57
N PRO A 72 -15.58 4.00 -12.64
CA PRO A 72 -16.17 5.35 -12.68
C PRO A 72 -15.10 6.42 -12.45
N PHE A 73 -14.05 6.12 -11.68
CA PHE A 73 -12.93 7.03 -11.50
C PHE A 73 -12.19 7.31 -12.82
N SER A 74 -11.88 6.25 -13.59
CA SER A 74 -11.22 6.38 -14.89
C SER A 74 -12.12 7.06 -15.92
N ALA A 75 -13.43 6.75 -15.90
CA ALA A 75 -14.41 7.41 -16.77
C ALA A 75 -14.49 8.92 -16.50
N GLY A 76 -14.53 9.33 -15.24
CA GLY A 76 -14.49 10.74 -14.86
C GLY A 76 -13.16 11.43 -15.23
N ALA A 77 -12.04 10.70 -15.14
CA ALA A 77 -10.73 11.21 -15.55
C ALA A 77 -10.66 11.52 -17.05
N LEU A 78 -11.37 10.77 -17.91
CA LEU A 78 -11.38 11.01 -19.36
C LEU A 78 -11.91 12.40 -19.74
N VAL A 79 -12.80 12.98 -18.93
CA VAL A 79 -13.30 14.35 -19.14
C VAL A 79 -12.16 15.37 -19.12
N TYR A 80 -11.21 15.20 -18.18
CA TYR A 80 -10.03 16.05 -18.07
C TYR A 80 -9.02 15.74 -19.17
N VAL A 81 -8.81 14.46 -19.52
CA VAL A 81 -7.91 14.05 -20.61
C VAL A 81 -8.30 14.72 -21.93
N PHE A 82 -9.59 14.66 -22.27
CA PHE A 82 -10.13 15.25 -23.50
C PHE A 82 -10.51 16.73 -23.39
N ALA A 83 -10.20 17.38 -22.27
CA ALA A 83 -10.52 18.80 -22.02
C ALA A 83 -11.97 19.17 -22.40
N ARG A 84 -12.94 18.32 -22.03
CA ARG A 84 -14.36 18.54 -22.35
C ARG A 84 -14.93 19.66 -21.48
N GLU A 85 -14.76 20.91 -21.90
CA GLU A 85 -15.11 22.10 -21.11
C GLU A 85 -16.54 22.09 -20.54
N PRO A 86 -17.60 21.73 -21.32
CA PRO A 86 -18.96 21.71 -20.78
C PRO A 86 -19.10 20.75 -19.59
N ALA A 87 -18.50 19.56 -19.70
CA ALA A 87 -18.53 18.55 -18.64
C ALA A 87 -17.66 18.96 -17.44
N ILE A 88 -16.52 19.62 -17.67
CA ILE A 88 -15.69 20.16 -16.57
C ILE A 88 -16.48 21.21 -15.77
N ARG A 89 -17.19 22.10 -16.46
CA ARG A 89 -18.04 23.11 -15.82
C ARG A 89 -19.19 22.44 -15.06
N GLU A 90 -19.92 21.52 -15.67
CA GLU A 90 -21.02 20.80 -15.03
C GLU A 90 -20.59 20.04 -13.76
N MET A 91 -19.52 19.25 -13.83
CA MET A 91 -18.98 18.52 -12.67
C MET A 91 -18.42 19.41 -11.55
N SER A 92 -18.27 20.71 -11.82
CA SER A 92 -17.80 21.72 -10.87
C SER A 92 -18.95 22.47 -10.20
N ILE A 93 -20.16 22.47 -10.79
CA ILE A 93 -21.32 23.25 -10.30
C ILE A 93 -21.86 22.69 -8.98
N ASP A 94 -22.03 21.37 -8.86
CA ASP A 94 -22.66 20.74 -7.68
C ASP A 94 -21.79 20.80 -6.41
N LYS A 95 -20.52 21.18 -6.54
CA LYS A 95 -19.56 21.19 -5.43
C LYS A 95 -19.40 22.58 -4.82
N ALA A 96 -20.26 23.52 -5.22
CA ALA A 96 -20.15 24.96 -4.99
C ALA A 96 -20.63 25.46 -3.60
N ASP A 97 -21.18 24.60 -2.74
CA ASP A 97 -21.60 25.02 -1.39
C ASP A 97 -20.41 25.60 -0.60
N GLY A 98 -20.40 26.93 -0.44
CA GLY A 98 -19.34 27.68 0.26
C GLY A 98 -18.14 28.14 -0.59
N LEU A 99 -18.23 28.08 -1.92
CA LEU A 99 -17.20 28.59 -2.85
C LEU A 99 -17.64 29.92 -3.52
N PRO A 100 -16.71 30.81 -3.92
CA PRO A 100 -17.01 31.88 -4.88
C PRO A 100 -17.54 31.27 -6.18
N ASP A 101 -18.40 32.02 -6.91
CA ASP A 101 -19.10 31.65 -8.16
C ASP A 101 -18.58 30.35 -8.82
N PRO A 102 -19.41 29.30 -9.03
CA PRO A 102 -19.03 28.04 -9.69
C PRO A 102 -18.18 28.18 -10.97
N SER A 103 -18.31 29.31 -11.66
CA SER A 103 -17.47 29.65 -12.82
C SER A 103 -15.98 29.73 -12.47
N THR A 104 -15.62 30.12 -11.25
CA THR A 104 -14.25 30.41 -10.78
C THR A 104 -13.39 29.15 -10.64
N TYR A 105 -13.92 28.07 -10.05
CA TYR A 105 -13.17 26.82 -9.89
C TYR A 105 -12.98 26.12 -11.24
N ALA A 106 -14.06 25.99 -12.02
CA ALA A 106 -13.97 25.42 -13.37
C ALA A 106 -12.99 26.22 -14.24
N GLN A 107 -13.00 27.55 -14.14
CA GLN A 107 -12.03 28.40 -14.85
C GLN A 107 -10.59 28.13 -14.39
N THR A 108 -10.35 28.02 -13.08
CA THR A 108 -9.02 27.67 -12.53
C THR A 108 -8.50 26.34 -13.08
N VAL A 109 -9.38 25.33 -13.20
CA VAL A 109 -9.07 24.04 -13.82
C VAL A 109 -8.69 24.22 -15.30
N LEU A 110 -9.46 25.00 -16.04
CA LEU A 110 -9.24 25.24 -17.48
C LEU A 110 -7.95 26.03 -17.73
N ASP A 111 -7.64 27.04 -16.94
CA ASP A 111 -6.40 27.83 -17.03
C ASP A 111 -5.16 26.93 -16.82
N HIS A 112 -5.32 25.86 -16.04
CA HIS A 112 -4.26 24.91 -15.69
C HIS A 112 -4.46 23.53 -16.33
N ILE A 113 -5.26 23.42 -17.41
CA ILE A 113 -5.76 22.14 -17.95
C ILE A 113 -4.66 21.11 -18.25
N ARG A 114 -3.46 21.56 -18.64
CA ARG A 114 -2.31 20.68 -18.91
C ARG A 114 -1.90 19.86 -17.69
N TYR A 115 -1.91 20.45 -16.49
CA TYR A 115 -1.61 19.72 -15.26
C TYR A 115 -2.66 18.64 -14.99
N TRP A 116 -3.94 18.99 -15.17
CA TRP A 116 -5.07 18.07 -15.02
C TRP A 116 -5.05 16.94 -16.04
N GLN A 117 -4.67 17.21 -17.29
CA GLN A 117 -4.54 16.20 -18.35
C GLN A 117 -3.45 15.18 -18.03
N VAL A 118 -2.27 15.65 -17.62
CA VAL A 118 -1.16 14.77 -17.23
C VAL A 118 -1.55 13.93 -16.01
N HIS A 119 -2.10 14.57 -14.98
CA HIS A 119 -2.56 13.88 -13.77
C HIS A 119 -3.62 12.83 -14.12
N ALA A 120 -4.67 13.19 -14.85
CA ALA A 120 -5.77 12.30 -15.21
C ALA A 120 -5.30 11.12 -16.08
N THR A 121 -4.40 11.36 -17.04
CA THR A 121 -3.83 10.30 -17.88
C THR A 121 -3.06 9.29 -17.03
N CYS A 122 -2.18 9.78 -16.15
CA CYS A 122 -1.45 8.92 -15.22
C CYS A 122 -2.39 8.23 -14.22
N ALA A 123 -3.50 8.87 -13.82
CA ALA A 123 -4.50 8.30 -12.93
C ALA A 123 -5.16 7.06 -13.54
N ILE A 124 -5.52 7.13 -14.82
CA ILE A 124 -6.07 5.99 -15.58
C ILE A 124 -5.04 4.87 -15.66
N VAL A 125 -3.79 5.16 -16.05
CA VAL A 125 -2.72 4.15 -16.12
C VAL A 125 -2.50 3.48 -14.76
N TYR A 126 -2.45 4.26 -13.68
CA TYR A 126 -2.28 3.76 -12.32
C TYR A 126 -3.43 2.83 -11.91
N CYS A 127 -4.67 3.23 -12.18
CA CYS A 127 -5.87 2.45 -11.85
C CYS A 127 -5.95 1.13 -12.63
N LEU A 128 -5.52 1.12 -13.90
CA LEU A 128 -5.51 -0.10 -14.71
C LEU A 128 -4.37 -1.05 -14.32
N THR A 129 -3.18 -0.52 -14.01
CA THR A 129 -1.99 -1.33 -13.74
C THR A 129 -1.89 -1.80 -12.29
N GLY A 130 -2.52 -1.09 -11.35
CA GLY A 130 -2.48 -1.41 -9.92
C GLY A 130 -3.07 -2.79 -9.58
N PRO A 131 -4.34 -3.09 -9.92
CA PRO A 131 -4.94 -4.40 -9.63
C PRO A 131 -4.16 -5.56 -10.24
N VAL A 132 -3.57 -5.36 -11.42
CA VAL A 132 -2.73 -6.36 -12.12
C VAL A 132 -1.50 -6.74 -11.31
N GLN A 133 -0.97 -5.85 -10.45
CA GLN A 133 0.18 -6.16 -9.58
C GLN A 133 -0.13 -7.24 -8.54
N PHE A 134 -1.40 -7.40 -8.17
CA PHE A 134 -1.85 -8.29 -7.11
C PHE A 134 -2.47 -9.59 -7.63
N ILE A 135 -2.40 -9.85 -8.93
CA ILE A 135 -2.79 -11.13 -9.52
C ILE A 135 -1.60 -12.09 -9.42
N ASP A 136 -1.71 -13.11 -8.58
CA ASP A 136 -0.61 -14.08 -8.36
C ASP A 136 -0.16 -14.77 -9.66
N GLY A 137 -1.11 -15.10 -10.54
CA GLY A 137 -0.82 -15.70 -11.84
C GLY A 137 0.10 -14.84 -12.74
N MET A 138 0.05 -13.51 -12.62
CA MET A 138 0.94 -12.62 -13.38
C MET A 138 2.38 -12.76 -12.95
N ARG A 139 2.63 -12.84 -11.64
CA ARG A 139 3.98 -13.00 -11.09
C ARG A 139 4.53 -14.41 -11.31
N LEU A 140 3.68 -15.43 -11.21
CA LEU A 140 4.08 -16.84 -11.33
C LEU A 140 4.25 -17.30 -12.79
N LYS A 141 3.40 -16.83 -13.71
CA LYS A 141 3.36 -17.35 -15.09
C LYS A 141 3.81 -16.33 -16.15
N ARG A 142 3.80 -15.03 -15.84
CA ARG A 142 4.03 -13.95 -16.81
C ARG A 142 4.91 -12.83 -16.25
N LEU A 143 6.07 -13.21 -15.70
CA LEU A 143 6.97 -12.28 -15.02
C LEU A 143 7.36 -11.03 -15.84
N PRO A 144 7.64 -11.10 -17.17
CA PRO A 144 7.91 -9.90 -17.96
C PRO A 144 6.73 -8.91 -17.97
N MET A 145 5.49 -9.42 -18.06
CA MET A 145 4.29 -8.58 -18.02
C MET A 145 4.05 -7.99 -16.62
N HIS A 146 4.32 -8.76 -15.56
CA HIS A 146 4.30 -8.23 -14.19
C HIS A 146 5.30 -7.07 -14.03
N ARG A 147 6.53 -7.20 -14.54
CA ARG A 147 7.53 -6.14 -14.49
C ARG A 147 7.11 -4.91 -15.30
N ALA A 148 6.67 -5.09 -16.54
CA ALA A 148 6.22 -3.98 -17.40
C ALA A 148 5.05 -3.21 -16.77
N SER A 149 4.04 -3.92 -16.27
CA SER A 149 2.91 -3.30 -15.56
C SER A 149 3.34 -2.64 -14.24
N GLY A 150 4.30 -3.23 -13.50
CA GLY A 150 4.86 -2.65 -12.28
C GLY A 150 5.62 -1.34 -12.54
N TYR A 151 6.39 -1.26 -13.64
CA TYR A 151 7.04 -0.01 -14.05
C TYR A 151 6.01 1.06 -14.43
N ALA A 152 4.98 0.70 -15.19
CA ALA A 152 3.91 1.61 -15.53
C ALA A 152 3.19 2.14 -14.28
N PHE A 153 2.83 1.24 -13.35
CA PHE A 153 2.22 1.58 -12.05
C PHE A 153 3.08 2.55 -11.24
N LEU A 154 4.37 2.26 -11.09
CA LEU A 154 5.28 3.10 -10.32
C LEU A 154 5.52 4.46 -10.98
N ALA A 155 5.74 4.49 -12.30
CA ALA A 155 5.97 5.73 -13.04
C ALA A 155 4.73 6.63 -13.00
N SER A 156 3.54 6.08 -13.26
CA SER A 156 2.30 6.85 -13.18
C SER A 156 2.04 7.33 -11.75
N GLY A 157 2.31 6.50 -10.74
CA GLY A 157 2.16 6.89 -9.34
C GLY A 157 3.09 8.02 -8.93
N CYS A 158 4.36 8.02 -9.36
CA CYS A 158 5.28 9.14 -9.12
C CYS A 158 4.74 10.46 -9.71
N VAL A 159 4.25 10.42 -10.95
CA VAL A 159 3.64 11.60 -11.59
C VAL A 159 2.40 12.05 -10.82
N LEU A 160 1.54 11.12 -10.39
CA LEU A 160 0.36 11.44 -9.58
C LEU A 160 0.69 12.08 -8.25
N SER A 161 1.71 11.58 -7.54
CA SER A 161 2.13 12.15 -6.27
C SER A 161 2.60 13.59 -6.44
N VAL A 162 3.42 13.87 -7.45
CA VAL A 162 3.93 15.23 -7.71
C VAL A 162 2.82 16.16 -8.18
N THR A 163 2.07 15.76 -9.21
CA THR A 163 1.00 16.58 -9.77
C THR A 163 -0.15 16.79 -8.77
N GLY A 164 -0.47 15.80 -7.94
CA GLY A 164 -1.48 15.92 -6.89
C GLY A 164 -1.10 16.98 -5.84
N MET A 165 0.17 17.05 -5.44
CA MET A 165 0.65 18.13 -4.56
C MET A 165 0.58 19.50 -5.26
N LEU A 166 0.99 19.59 -6.53
CA LEU A 166 0.94 20.85 -7.30
C LEU A 166 -0.49 21.34 -7.52
N MET A 167 -1.46 20.43 -7.62
CA MET A 167 -2.87 20.73 -7.84
C MET A 167 -3.63 21.05 -6.54
N ALA A 168 -3.11 20.63 -5.38
CA ALA A 168 -3.80 20.78 -4.11
C ALA A 168 -4.18 22.23 -3.77
N PRO A 169 -3.30 23.25 -3.98
CA PRO A 169 -3.64 24.66 -3.74
C PRO A 169 -4.75 25.21 -4.64
N TYR A 170 -5.01 24.55 -5.77
CA TYR A 170 -6.06 24.90 -6.72
C TYR A 170 -7.32 24.04 -6.54
N SER A 171 -7.38 23.23 -5.49
CA SER A 171 -8.53 22.37 -5.21
C SER A 171 -9.71 23.18 -4.68
N GLN A 172 -10.92 22.64 -4.81
CA GLN A 172 -12.14 23.23 -4.25
C GLN A 172 -12.27 23.08 -2.73
N PHE A 173 -11.28 22.49 -2.04
CA PHE A 173 -11.33 22.21 -0.61
C PHE A 173 -10.60 23.29 0.19
N ASP A 174 -10.78 23.29 1.51
CA ASP A 174 -10.04 24.20 2.39
C ASP A 174 -8.54 23.90 2.42
N LYS A 175 -7.72 24.88 2.86
CA LYS A 175 -6.25 24.74 2.97
C LYS A 175 -5.78 23.53 3.78
N SER A 176 -6.60 23.02 4.70
CA SER A 176 -6.29 21.79 5.43
C SER A 176 -6.18 20.56 4.52
N PHE A 177 -6.87 20.55 3.38
CA PHE A 177 -6.76 19.51 2.36
C PHE A 177 -5.40 19.55 1.67
N GLU A 178 -4.85 20.75 1.44
CA GLU A 178 -3.51 20.90 0.87
C GLU A 178 -2.47 20.19 1.74
N ILE A 179 -2.52 20.41 3.05
CA ILE A 179 -1.64 19.76 4.02
C ILE A 179 -1.75 18.23 3.92
N ALA A 180 -2.96 17.69 3.78
CA ALA A 180 -3.17 16.26 3.60
C ALA A 180 -2.52 15.74 2.30
N MET A 181 -2.61 16.49 1.19
CA MET A 181 -1.96 16.12 -0.07
C MET A 181 -0.43 16.21 0.01
N PHE A 182 0.11 17.23 0.70
CA PHE A 182 1.55 17.37 0.97
C PHE A 182 2.10 16.29 1.91
N PHE A 183 1.25 15.60 2.66
CA PHE A 183 1.64 14.39 3.39
C PHE A 183 1.53 13.13 2.51
N LEU A 184 0.42 13.00 1.78
CA LEU A 184 0.10 11.81 1.00
C LEU A 184 1.08 11.58 -0.15
N GLY A 185 1.44 12.64 -0.88
CA GLY A 185 2.40 12.56 -2.00
C GLY A 185 3.75 11.97 -1.57
N PRO A 186 4.43 12.56 -0.57
CA PRO A 186 5.68 12.02 -0.04
C PRO A 186 5.52 10.63 0.58
N ALA A 187 4.42 10.33 1.27
CA ALA A 187 4.16 9.00 1.83
C ALA A 187 4.08 7.92 0.74
N TRP A 188 3.45 8.23 -0.40
CA TRP A 188 3.39 7.34 -1.54
C TRP A 188 4.78 7.16 -2.17
N LEU A 189 5.50 8.26 -2.43
CA LEU A 189 6.86 8.24 -3.02
C LEU A 189 7.84 7.46 -2.14
N PHE A 190 7.77 7.64 -0.82
CA PHE A 190 8.59 6.92 0.15
C PHE A 190 8.29 5.42 0.13
N SER A 191 7.00 5.06 0.10
CA SER A 191 6.57 3.65 0.05
C SER A 191 7.02 2.98 -1.24
N ALA A 192 6.83 3.65 -2.39
CA ALA A 192 7.26 3.18 -3.70
C ALA A 192 8.79 3.05 -3.78
N GLY A 193 9.52 4.05 -3.30
CA GLY A 193 10.98 4.03 -3.21
C GLY A 193 11.49 2.87 -2.35
N SER A 194 10.83 2.61 -1.22
CA SER A 194 11.14 1.48 -0.33
C SER A 194 10.86 0.12 -0.98
N ALA A 195 9.78 0.00 -1.77
CA ALA A 195 9.47 -1.18 -2.55
C ALA A 195 10.56 -1.47 -3.60
N VAL A 196 10.97 -0.44 -4.34
CA VAL A 196 12.03 -0.54 -5.37
C VAL A 196 13.38 -0.85 -4.74
N TRP A 197 13.73 -0.18 -3.64
CA TRP A 197 14.96 -0.45 -2.91
C TRP A 197 15.02 -1.91 -2.42
N SER A 198 13.92 -2.42 -1.88
CA SER A 198 13.82 -3.79 -1.38
C SER A 198 14.04 -4.84 -2.48
N VAL A 199 13.42 -4.67 -3.65
CA VAL A 199 13.61 -5.63 -4.76
C VAL A 199 15.02 -5.56 -5.35
N ARG A 200 15.63 -4.36 -5.44
CA ARG A 200 17.02 -4.21 -5.89
C ARG A 200 18.02 -4.88 -4.93
N ARG A 201 17.71 -4.92 -3.64
CA ARG A 201 18.46 -5.65 -2.61
C ARG A 201 18.10 -7.14 -2.54
N LYS A 202 17.31 -7.67 -3.48
CA LYS A 202 16.79 -9.05 -3.51
C LYS A 202 15.96 -9.43 -2.27
N ARG A 203 15.42 -8.44 -1.54
CA ARG A 203 14.55 -8.65 -0.37
C ARG A 203 13.10 -8.74 -0.84
N ILE A 204 12.73 -9.87 -1.44
CA ILE A 204 11.43 -10.05 -2.12
C ILE A 204 10.26 -9.93 -1.15
N GLN A 205 10.37 -10.52 0.04
CA GLN A 205 9.34 -10.43 1.07
C GLN A 205 9.06 -8.96 1.46
N LEU A 206 10.12 -8.20 1.74
CA LEU A 206 10.00 -6.78 2.08
C LEU A 206 9.47 -5.94 0.91
N HIS A 207 9.84 -6.27 -0.33
CA HIS A 207 9.27 -5.65 -1.53
C HIS A 207 7.74 -5.85 -1.59
N ARG A 208 7.25 -7.07 -1.35
CA ARG A 208 5.80 -7.37 -1.35
C ARG A 208 5.07 -6.53 -0.31
N GLU A 209 5.61 -6.46 0.91
CA GLU A 209 5.02 -5.65 1.97
C GLU A 209 4.97 -4.15 1.63
N TRP A 210 6.04 -3.59 1.06
CA TRP A 210 6.05 -2.19 0.62
C TRP A 210 5.15 -1.94 -0.59
N MET A 211 5.00 -2.90 -1.51
CA MET A 211 4.05 -2.78 -2.62
C MET A 211 2.60 -2.72 -2.13
N ILE A 212 2.24 -3.52 -1.12
CA ILE A 212 0.90 -3.45 -0.50
C ILE A 212 0.69 -2.08 0.14
N ARG A 213 1.68 -1.56 0.90
CA ARG A 213 1.61 -0.19 1.49
C ARG A 213 1.48 0.89 0.42
N THR A 214 2.25 0.78 -0.66
CA THR A 214 2.21 1.72 -1.79
C THR A 214 0.83 1.75 -2.43
N ALA A 215 0.23 0.58 -2.69
CA ALA A 215 -1.12 0.49 -3.22
C ALA A 215 -2.15 1.07 -2.24
N ALA A 216 -2.06 0.76 -0.95
CA ALA A 216 -2.98 1.27 0.06
C ALA A 216 -2.97 2.81 0.15
N VAL A 217 -1.79 3.42 0.17
CA VAL A 217 -1.65 4.88 0.17
C VAL A 217 -2.26 5.48 -1.09
N GLY A 218 -1.93 4.94 -2.28
CA GLY A 218 -2.41 5.52 -3.54
C GLY A 218 -3.92 5.34 -3.75
N PHE A 219 -4.44 4.14 -3.47
CA PHE A 219 -5.87 3.84 -3.64
C PHE A 219 -6.75 4.49 -2.57
N SER A 220 -6.19 4.93 -1.43
CA SER A 220 -6.93 5.73 -0.44
C SER A 220 -7.61 6.96 -1.05
N VAL A 221 -7.01 7.57 -2.09
CA VAL A 221 -7.55 8.75 -2.78
C VAL A 221 -8.83 8.46 -3.53
N ILE A 222 -8.97 7.24 -4.07
CA ILE A 222 -10.20 6.85 -4.79
C ILE A 222 -11.38 6.87 -3.81
N PHE A 223 -11.16 6.46 -2.56
CA PHE A 223 -12.19 6.47 -1.52
C PHE A 223 -12.56 7.84 -0.99
N VAL A 224 -11.72 8.87 -1.18
CA VAL A 224 -12.05 10.25 -0.79
C VAL A 224 -13.28 10.75 -1.54
N ARG A 225 -13.46 10.35 -2.81
CA ARG A 225 -14.56 10.81 -3.67
C ARG A 225 -15.95 10.47 -3.12
N PRO A 226 -16.27 9.22 -2.76
CA PRO A 226 -17.53 8.90 -2.09
C PRO A 226 -17.55 9.34 -0.61
N MET A 227 -16.40 9.46 0.04
CA MET A 227 -16.32 9.85 1.46
C MET A 227 -16.69 11.32 1.70
N VAL A 228 -16.33 12.23 0.78
CA VAL A 228 -16.69 13.66 0.89
C VAL A 228 -18.20 13.91 1.00
N PRO A 229 -19.05 13.48 0.03
CA PRO A 229 -20.49 13.69 0.13
C PRO A 229 -21.11 12.91 1.31
N LEU A 230 -20.53 11.77 1.69
CA LEU A 230 -20.96 11.02 2.87
C LEU A 230 -20.76 11.84 4.15
N LEU A 231 -19.58 12.43 4.35
CA LEU A 231 -19.31 13.27 5.52
C LEU A 231 -20.13 14.56 5.51
N SER A 232 -20.33 15.16 4.33
CA SER A 232 -21.22 16.32 4.18
C SER A 232 -22.65 16.00 4.60
N GLY A 233 -23.22 14.88 4.15
CA GLY A 233 -24.57 14.46 4.50
C GLY A 233 -24.73 14.03 5.96
N LEU A 234 -23.76 13.31 6.53
CA LEU A 234 -23.86 12.78 7.90
C LEU A 234 -23.60 13.83 8.98
N PHE A 235 -22.68 14.76 8.74
CA PHE A 235 -22.21 15.72 9.74
C PHE A 235 -22.56 17.18 9.42
N GLY A 236 -23.29 17.43 8.33
CA GLY A 236 -23.65 18.78 7.90
C GLY A 236 -22.45 19.65 7.48
N LEU A 237 -21.33 19.02 7.09
CA LEU A 237 -20.15 19.72 6.60
C LEU A 237 -20.40 20.24 5.18
N THR A 238 -19.93 21.45 4.87
CA THR A 238 -19.86 21.89 3.46
C THR A 238 -18.94 20.96 2.67
N PHE A 239 -19.16 20.86 1.35
CA PHE A 239 -18.32 20.04 0.48
C PHE A 239 -16.83 20.45 0.59
N LYS A 240 -16.59 21.75 0.71
CA LYS A 240 -15.26 22.36 0.91
C LYS A 240 -14.57 21.87 2.19
N GLN A 241 -15.30 21.81 3.30
CA GLN A 241 -14.78 21.39 4.61
C GLN A 241 -14.56 19.88 4.71
N ALA A 242 -15.38 19.07 4.02
CA ALA A 242 -15.34 17.61 4.11
C ALA A 242 -14.10 16.98 3.45
N GLY A 243 -13.39 17.71 2.58
CA GLY A 243 -12.22 17.20 1.84
C GLY A 243 -11.09 16.67 2.70
N ALA A 244 -10.61 17.46 3.67
CA ALA A 244 -9.48 17.07 4.50
C ALA A 244 -9.81 15.90 5.45
N PRO A 245 -10.93 15.91 6.21
CA PRO A 245 -11.33 14.78 7.04
C PRO A 245 -11.50 13.49 6.24
N ALA A 246 -12.16 13.56 5.07
CA ALA A 246 -12.31 12.40 4.18
C ALA A 246 -10.96 11.79 3.79
N THR A 247 -10.00 12.65 3.44
CA THR A 247 -8.64 12.22 3.08
C THR A 247 -7.94 11.49 4.22
N TRP A 248 -7.94 12.07 5.42
CA TRP A 248 -7.30 11.45 6.58
C TRP A 248 -7.96 10.14 6.98
N ILE A 249 -9.30 10.08 7.00
CA ILE A 249 -10.04 8.86 7.32
C ILE A 249 -9.71 7.76 6.31
N CYS A 250 -9.81 8.03 5.01
CA CYS A 250 -9.52 7.05 3.98
C CYS A 250 -8.07 6.56 4.04
N LEU A 251 -7.11 7.46 4.27
CA LEU A 251 -5.69 7.11 4.41
C LEU A 251 -5.44 6.22 5.64
N LEU A 252 -5.93 6.64 6.81
CA LEU A 252 -5.73 5.92 8.06
C LEU A 252 -6.40 4.54 8.03
N LEU A 253 -7.63 4.44 7.51
CA LEU A 253 -8.30 3.16 7.34
C LEU A 253 -7.55 2.23 6.38
N SER A 254 -7.05 2.76 5.27
CA SER A 254 -6.27 1.98 4.29
C SER A 254 -4.96 1.47 4.89
N LEU A 255 -4.24 2.32 5.63
CA LEU A 255 -3.00 1.95 6.31
C LEU A 255 -3.24 0.96 7.46
N ALA A 256 -4.28 1.17 8.26
CA ALA A 256 -4.65 0.26 9.35
C ALA A 256 -5.01 -1.12 8.81
N GLY A 257 -5.88 -1.20 7.80
CA GLY A 257 -6.25 -2.48 7.17
C GLY A 257 -5.05 -3.17 6.52
N THR A 258 -4.16 -2.41 5.89
CA THR A 258 -2.93 -2.94 5.31
C THR A 258 -1.95 -3.45 6.35
N GLN A 259 -1.74 -2.71 7.43
CA GLN A 259 -0.83 -3.12 8.49
C GLN A 259 -1.38 -4.35 9.22
N LEU A 260 -2.69 -4.41 9.45
CA LEU A 260 -3.38 -5.58 9.97
C LEU A 260 -3.16 -6.82 9.09
N TYR A 261 -3.38 -6.67 7.78
CA TYR A 261 -3.15 -7.73 6.80
C TYR A 261 -1.68 -8.21 6.81
N ILE A 262 -0.72 -7.29 6.73
CA ILE A 262 0.72 -7.61 6.73
C ILE A 262 1.13 -8.30 8.03
N SER A 263 0.68 -7.79 9.18
CA SER A 263 0.98 -8.38 10.49
C SER A 263 0.47 -9.82 10.57
N MET A 264 -0.78 -10.09 10.18
CA MET A 264 -1.29 -11.47 10.18
C MET A 264 -0.62 -12.35 9.13
N ARG A 265 -0.37 -11.83 7.92
CA ARG A 265 0.15 -12.62 6.81
C ARG A 265 1.60 -13.07 7.00
N TYR A 266 2.41 -12.25 7.66
CA TYR A 266 3.87 -12.46 7.74
C TYR A 266 4.43 -12.55 9.16
N ARG A 267 3.67 -12.12 10.18
CA ARG A 267 4.09 -12.20 11.61
C ARG A 267 3.18 -13.11 12.44
N GLY A 268 2.05 -13.57 11.89
CA GLY A 268 1.04 -14.36 12.59
C GLY A 268 0.29 -13.58 13.68
N VAL A 269 -0.75 -14.20 14.27
CA VAL A 269 -1.61 -13.58 15.30
C VAL A 269 -0.82 -13.21 16.57
N GLY A 270 0.22 -13.98 16.92
CA GLY A 270 1.11 -13.68 18.06
C GLY A 270 1.87 -12.36 17.90
N GLY A 271 2.24 -11.98 16.67
CA GLY A 271 2.87 -10.69 16.39
C GLY A 271 1.94 -9.49 16.53
N LEU A 272 0.62 -9.69 16.45
CA LEU A 272 -0.38 -8.65 16.70
C LEU A 272 -0.53 -8.40 18.20
N CYS A 273 -0.58 -9.47 19.02
CA CYS A 273 -0.52 -9.36 20.49
C CYS A 273 0.77 -8.68 20.94
N LEU A 274 1.92 -9.07 20.38
CA LEU A 274 3.21 -8.45 20.73
C LEU A 274 3.28 -6.97 20.32
N ALA A 275 2.72 -6.59 19.16
CA ALA A 275 2.69 -5.18 18.73
C ALA A 275 1.77 -4.30 19.61
N VAL A 276 0.65 -4.86 20.07
CA VAL A 276 -0.24 -4.20 21.04
C VAL A 276 0.42 -4.12 22.42
N GLU A 277 1.07 -5.18 22.88
CA GLU A 277 1.80 -5.20 24.16
C GLU A 277 3.03 -4.29 24.16
N VAL A 278 3.80 -4.24 23.07
CA VAL A 278 4.94 -3.32 22.93
C VAL A 278 4.46 -1.87 22.87
N GLY A 279 3.38 -1.57 22.12
CA GLY A 279 2.77 -0.23 22.12
C GLY A 279 2.24 0.21 23.49
N VAL A 280 1.77 -0.74 24.31
CA VAL A 280 1.37 -0.50 25.72
C VAL A 280 2.59 -0.36 26.63
N CYS A 281 3.65 -1.13 26.44
CA CYS A 281 4.89 -1.03 27.21
C CYS A 281 5.65 0.27 26.93
N GLU A 282 5.67 0.75 25.70
CA GLU A 282 6.29 2.04 25.34
C GLU A 282 5.49 3.24 25.87
N ALA A 283 4.15 3.14 25.92
CA ALA A 283 3.30 4.13 26.58
C ALA A 283 3.38 4.10 28.12
N ARG A 284 3.98 3.04 28.70
CA ARG A 284 4.08 2.83 30.15
C ARG A 284 5.53 2.78 30.66
N ALA A 285 6.49 3.35 29.93
CA ALA A 285 7.84 3.49 30.48
C ALA A 285 7.83 4.55 31.61
N PRO A 286 8.08 4.17 32.89
CA PRO A 286 8.26 5.16 33.94
C PRO A 286 9.60 5.87 33.72
N ARG A 287 9.59 7.20 33.84
CA ARG A 287 10.80 8.03 33.93
C ARG A 287 11.58 7.63 35.19
N SER A 288 12.58 6.76 35.07
CA SER A 288 13.74 6.74 35.98
C SER A 288 14.77 5.71 35.50
N PHE A 289 15.77 6.16 34.74
CA PHE A 289 16.99 5.40 34.54
C PHE A 289 17.92 5.73 35.73
N GLN A 290 17.90 4.92 36.78
CA GLN A 290 19.00 4.91 37.74
C GLN A 290 20.14 4.09 37.14
N ARG A 291 21.29 4.75 36.99
CA ARG A 291 22.57 4.20 36.58
C ARG A 291 23.02 3.18 37.64
N ILE A 292 23.06 1.90 37.29
CA ILE A 292 23.72 0.87 38.09
C ILE A 292 25.19 0.86 37.66
N GLU A 293 26.09 1.22 38.57
CA GLU A 293 27.53 1.07 38.34
C GLU A 293 27.97 -0.40 38.51
N PRO A 294 28.91 -0.90 37.69
CA PRO A 294 29.39 -2.27 37.80
C PRO A 294 30.28 -2.46 39.03
N LYS A 295 30.01 -3.51 39.81
CA LYS A 295 30.92 -4.01 40.84
C LYS A 295 32.12 -4.67 40.17
N GLU A 296 33.31 -4.30 40.58
CA GLU A 296 34.57 -4.97 40.22
C GLU A 296 34.54 -6.43 40.72
N GLU A 297 34.78 -7.37 39.80
CA GLU A 297 34.90 -8.80 40.07
C GLU A 297 36.39 -9.13 40.28
N GLU A 298 36.75 -9.63 41.46
CA GLU A 298 38.10 -10.08 41.79
C GLU A 298 38.52 -11.27 40.92
N VAL A 299 39.67 -11.14 40.25
CA VAL A 299 40.29 -12.17 39.42
C VAL A 299 41.04 -13.18 40.30
N PRO A 300 40.73 -14.49 40.24
CA PRO A 300 41.51 -15.49 40.98
C PRO A 300 42.84 -15.80 40.26
N GLN A 301 43.95 -15.74 41.00
CA GLN A 301 45.29 -16.09 40.55
C GLN A 301 45.46 -17.60 40.32
N CYS A 302 46.07 -17.98 39.19
CA CYS A 302 46.53 -19.35 38.93
C CYS A 302 47.78 -19.69 39.76
N PRO A 303 47.87 -20.89 40.37
CA PRO A 303 49.10 -21.36 40.99
C PRO A 303 50.11 -21.85 39.94
N SER A 304 51.37 -21.49 40.18
CA SER A 304 52.56 -21.84 39.40
C SER A 304 52.92 -23.32 39.46
N ALA A 305 53.43 -23.84 38.33
CA ALA A 305 53.96 -25.18 38.16
C ALA A 305 55.18 -25.49 39.06
N VAL A 306 55.19 -26.68 39.66
CA VAL A 306 56.35 -27.58 39.87
C VAL A 306 55.86 -29.02 39.79
#